data_AF-A0A4Y7U2C4-F1
#
_entry.id   AF-A0A4Y7U2C4-F1
#
_cell.length_a   1.000
_cell.length_b   1.000
_cell.length_c   1.000
_cell.angle_alpha   90.00
_cell.angle_beta   90.00
_cell.angle_gamma   90.00
#
_symmetry.space_group_name_H-M   'P 1'
#
loop_
_entity.id
_entity.type
_entity.pdbx_description
1 polymer ?
#
loop_
_entity_poly.entity_id
_entity_poly.type
_entity_poly.pdbx_seq_one_letter_code
_entity_poly.pdbx_strand_id
1 'polypeptide(L)' 'MTDLDYLAFLENILTDNRKEKFLKVLANRTKHFTIAVEDVFQMHNTSAVMRSCEVFGIQELNIIEQ' A
#
# COMPACT_ATOMS: atom_id res chain seq x y z
N MET A 1 17.34 -5.09 -5.01
CA MET A 1 18.15 -4.03 -4.36
C MET A 1 17.41 -2.72 -4.60
N THR A 2 17.24 -1.89 -3.57
CA THR A 2 16.54 -0.61 -3.71
C THR A 2 17.41 0.37 -4.50
N ASP A 3 16.87 0.98 -5.54
CA ASP A 3 17.56 1.99 -6.35
C ASP A 3 17.56 3.34 -5.62
N LEU A 4 18.70 3.69 -5.03
CA LEU A 4 18.86 4.91 -4.22
C LEU A 4 18.90 6.18 -5.07
N ASP A 5 19.44 6.10 -6.28
CA ASP A 5 19.51 7.25 -7.19
C ASP A 5 18.11 7.62 -7.67
N TYR A 6 17.29 6.60 -7.97
CA TYR A 6 15.88 6.82 -8.31
C TYR A 6 15.07 7.37 -7.12
N LEU A 7 15.32 6.88 -5.90
CA LEU A 7 14.67 7.43 -4.71
C LEU A 7 15.01 8.92 -4.52
N ALA A 8 16.29 9.29 -4.61
CA ALA A 8 16.73 10.68 -4.48
C ALA A 8 16.08 11.59 -5.54
N PHE A 9 15.97 11.09 -6.78
CA PHE A 9 15.24 11.79 -7.84
C PHE A 9 13.76 12.01 -7.50
N LEU A 10 13.07 10.97 -7.03
CA LEU A 10 11.65 11.06 -6.63
C LEU A 10 11.44 11.97 -5.42
N GLU A 11 12.37 11.99 -4.46
CA GLU A 11 12.27 12.89 -3.30
C GLU A 11 12.42 14.36 -3.70
N ASN A 12 13.19 14.69 -4.74
CA ASN A 12 13.34 16.07 -5.20
C ASN A 12 12.06 16.66 -5.82
N ILE A 13 11.11 15.82 -6.27
CA ILE A 13 9.82 16.26 -6.81
C ILE A 13 8.68 16.29 -5.76
N LEU A 14 8.96 15.87 -4.52
CA LEU A 14 7.99 15.85 -3.42
C LEU A 14 8.18 17.05 -2.48
N THR A 15 7.08 17.58 -1.96
CA THR A 15 7.13 18.57 -0.87
C THR A 15 7.54 17.90 0.44
N ASP A 16 8.17 18.65 1.34
CA ASP A 16 8.63 18.13 2.64
C ASP A 16 7.47 17.53 3.46
N ASN A 17 6.30 18.18 3.44
CA ASN A 17 5.09 17.65 4.09
C ASN A 17 4.67 16.28 3.52
N ARG A 18 4.81 16.05 2.21
CA ARG A 18 4.51 14.74 1.61
C ARG A 18 5.53 13.69 2.04
N LYS A 19 6.82 14.02 2.09
CA LYS A 19 7.89 13.12 2.57
C LYS A 19 7.64 12.69 4.00
N GLU A 20 7.38 13.64 4.90
CA GLU A 20 7.05 13.33 6.30
C GLU A 20 5.82 12.45 6.43
N LYS A 21 4.78 12.71 5.64
CA LYS A 21 3.56 11.90 5.65
C LYS A 21 3.84 10.47 5.18
N PHE A 22 4.65 10.27 4.15
CA PHE A 22 5.07 8.94 3.73
C PHE A 22 5.82 8.21 4.84
N LEU A 23 6.82 8.85 5.47
CA LEU A 23 7.59 8.25 6.56
C LEU A 23 6.69 7.84 7.74
N LYS A 24 5.75 8.72 8.13
CA LYS A 24 4.78 8.43 9.20
C LYS A 24 3.88 7.24 8.86
N VAL A 25 3.40 7.14 7.62
CA VAL A 25 2.54 6.03 7.18
C VAL A 25 3.33 4.73 7.06
N LEU A 26 4.54 4.77 6.49
CA LEU A 26 5.42 3.60 6.31
C LEU A 26 5.81 2.94 7.65
N ALA A 27 6.02 3.75 8.70
CA ALA A 27 6.31 3.24 10.04
C ALA A 27 5.19 2.38 10.65
N ASN A 28 3.95 2.50 10.14
CA ASN A 28 2.79 1.75 10.61
C ASN A 28 2.38 0.60 9.68
N ARG A 29 3.24 0.23 8.73
CA ARG A 29 2.94 -0.85 7.78
C ARG A 29 3.34 -2.21 8.33
N THR A 30 2.57 -3.23 8.00
CA THR A 30 2.79 -4.61 8.44
C THR A 30 2.84 -5.60 7.27
N LYS A 31 3.71 -6.60 7.41
CA LYS A 31 3.74 -7.83 6.60
C LYS A 31 3.53 -9.08 7.45
N HIS A 32 3.06 -8.93 8.68
CA HIS A 32 2.82 -10.06 9.60
C HIS A 32 1.68 -10.97 9.13
N PHE A 33 0.74 -10.41 8.38
CA PHE A 33 -0.36 -11.13 7.77
C PHE A 33 -0.76 -10.45 6.45
N THR A 34 -1.48 -11.20 5.62
CA THR A 34 -1.95 -10.77 4.30
C THR A 34 -3.43 -11.08 4.18
N ILE A 35 -4.14 -10.36 3.31
CA ILE A 35 -5.55 -10.61 3.03
C ILE A 35 -5.66 -11.40 1.73
N ALA A 36 -6.43 -12.47 1.74
CA ALA A 36 -6.84 -13.17 0.53
C ALA A 36 -8.34 -12.96 0.33
N VAL A 37 -8.74 -12.63 -0.90
CA VAL A 37 -10.15 -12.48 -1.27
C VAL A 37 -10.43 -13.39 -2.44
N GLU A 38 -11.47 -14.19 -2.32
CA GLU A 38 -11.93 -15.16 -3.31
C GLU A 38 -13.38 -14.84 -3.69
N ASP A 39 -13.72 -15.05 -4.96
CA ASP A 39 -15.09 -14.93 -5.50
C ASP A 39 -15.79 -13.62 -5.12
N VAL A 40 -15.09 -12.50 -5.30
CA VAL A 40 -15.68 -11.17 -5.10
C VAL A 40 -16.74 -10.92 -6.18
N PHE A 41 -18.00 -11.15 -5.84
CA PHE A 41 -19.15 -11.04 -6.75
C PHE A 41 -19.23 -9.71 -7.51
N GLN A 42 -18.71 -8.62 -6.93
CA GLN A 42 -18.66 -7.31 -7.57
C GLN A 42 -17.31 -6.63 -7.35
N MET A 43 -16.61 -6.30 -8.43
CA MET A 43 -15.28 -5.65 -8.44
C MET A 43 -15.14 -4.41 -7.53
N HIS A 44 -16.23 -3.69 -7.25
CA HIS A 44 -16.18 -2.53 -6.36
C HIS A 44 -15.93 -2.92 -4.89
N ASN A 45 -16.28 -4.13 -4.47
CA ASN A 45 -15.98 -4.64 -3.14
C ASN A 45 -14.47 -4.84 -2.95
N THR A 46 -13.74 -5.23 -4.00
CA THR A 46 -12.28 -5.29 -4.00
C THR A 46 -11.66 -3.93 -3.66
N SER A 47 -12.22 -2.84 -4.19
CA SER A 47 -11.76 -1.47 -3.86
C SER A 47 -12.04 -1.10 -2.39
N ALA A 48 -13.13 -1.58 -1.79
CA ALA A 48 -13.41 -1.37 -0.37
C ALA A 48 -12.42 -2.16 0.51
N VAL A 49 -12.10 -3.40 0.12
CA VAL A 49 -11.08 -4.22 0.81
C VAL A 49 -9.69 -3.57 0.71
N MET A 50 -9.29 -3.08 -0.46
CA MET A 50 -8.02 -2.36 -0.64
C MET A 50 -7.93 -1.13 0.26
N ARG A 51 -8.98 -0.32 0.34
CA ARG A 51 -9.01 0.84 1.25
C ARG A 51 -8.92 0.43 2.72
N SER A 52 -9.54 -0.69 3.09
CA SER A 52 -9.44 -1.23 4.45
C SER A 52 -8.01 -1.67 4.75
N CYS A 53 -7.35 -2.35 3.81
CA CYS A 53 -5.94 -2.73 3.93
C CYS A 53 -5.05 -1.51 4.16
N GLU A 54 -5.28 -0.43 3.40
CA GLU A 54 -4.54 0.83 3.54
C GLU A 54 -4.68 1.43 4.95
N VAL A 55 -5.91 1.48 5.50
CA VAL A 55 -6.18 2.01 6.85
C VAL A 55 -5.53 1.16 7.94
N PHE A 56 -5.50 -0.17 7.80
CA PHE A 56 -4.89 -1.08 8.78
C PHE A 56 -3.38 -1.29 8.57
N GLY A 57 -2.77 -0.63 7.60
CA GLY A 57 -1.33 -0.75 7.32
C GLY A 57 -0.93 -2.06 6.65
N ILE A 58 -1.88 -2.83 6.12
CA ILE A 58 -1.63 -4.10 5.42
C ILE A 58 -1.03 -3.80 4.05
N GLN A 59 0.10 -4.43 3.73
CA GLN A 59 0.84 -4.18 2.49
C GLN A 59 0.47 -5.14 1.35
N GLU A 60 -0.14 -6.28 1.66
CA GLU A 60 -0.34 -7.36 0.71
C GLU A 60 -1.82 -7.81 0.70
N LEU A 61 -2.37 -7.92 -0.51
CA LEU A 61 -3.73 -8.34 -0.81
C LEU A 61 -3.66 -9.28 -2.02
N ASN A 62 -4.12 -10.52 -1.85
CA ASN A 62 -4.24 -11.51 -2.90
C ASN A 62 -5.71 -11.60 -3.33
N ILE A 63 -5.96 -11.59 -4.64
CA ILE A 63 -7.31 -11.72 -5.21
C ILE A 63 -7.31 -12.96 -6.08
N ILE A 64 -8.28 -13.84 -5.84
CA ILE A 64 -8.50 -15.07 -6.60
C ILE A 64 -9.85 -14.93 -7.30
N GLU A 65 -9.81 -14.89 -8.63
CA GLU A 65 -10.97 -14.93 -9.52
C GLU A 65 -10.95 -16.27 -10.27
N GLN A 66 -12.13 -16.88 -10.49
CA GLN A 66 -12.27 -18.07 -11.35
C GLN A 66 -12.11 -17.74 -12.83
#